data_AF-A0A081B1T8-F1
#
_entry.id   AF-A0A081B1T8-F1
#
_cell.length_a   1.000
_cell.length_b   1.000
_cell.length_c   1.000
_cell.angle_alpha   90.00
_cell.angle_beta   90.00
_cell.angle_gamma   90.00
#
_symmetry.space_group_name_H-M   'P 1'
#
loop_
_entity.id
_entity.type
_entity.pdbx_description
1 polymer ?
#
loop_
_entity_poly.entity_id
_entity_poly.type
_entity_poly.pdbx_seq_one_letter_code
_entity_poly.pdbx_strand_id
1 'polypeptide(L)' 'MSDNGWSDLVIESPYDYLMEPYESRPGGSMTEYYPNLYFGEWGPTPKAMEAAATPSGSFFYFMQLEF' A
#
# COMPACT_ATOMS: atom_id res chain seq x y z
N MET A 1 9.29 19.62 -10.95
CA MET A 1 9.82 18.58 -10.04
C MET A 1 10.65 19.33 -9.02
N SER A 2 10.16 19.47 -7.79
CA SER A 2 10.90 20.17 -6.74
C SER A 2 12.02 19.30 -6.18
N ASP A 3 13.03 19.93 -5.58
CA ASP A 3 14.24 19.29 -5.04
C ASP A 3 13.97 18.25 -3.94
N ASN A 4 12.73 18.15 -3.45
CA ASN A 4 12.27 17.17 -2.47
C ASN A 4 11.54 15.96 -3.09
N GLY A 5 11.55 15.81 -4.43
CA GLY A 5 10.95 14.66 -5.12
C GLY A 5 9.42 14.70 -5.24
N TRP A 6 8.78 15.75 -4.72
CA TRP A 6 7.35 15.96 -4.88
C TRP A 6 7.06 16.73 -6.17
N SER A 7 5.90 16.48 -6.78
CA SER A 7 5.36 17.33 -7.83
C SER A 7 4.60 18.50 -7.22
N ASP A 8 4.51 19.61 -7.94
CA ASP A 8 3.62 20.69 -7.57
C ASP A 8 2.17 20.18 -7.50
N LEU A 9 1.37 20.82 -6.64
CA LEU A 9 -0.02 20.42 -6.41
C LEU A 9 -0.84 20.82 -7.64
N VAL A 10 -1.11 19.86 -8.52
CA VAL A 10 -1.93 20.07 -9.71
C VAL A 10 -3.39 19.76 -9.35
N ILE A 11 -4.28 20.70 -9.67
CA ILE A 11 -5.73 20.44 -9.63
C ILE A 11 -6.02 19.52 -10.81
N GLU A 12 -6.01 18.21 -10.58
CA GLU A 12 -6.49 17.22 -11.55
C GLU A 12 -7.99 17.45 -11.76
N SER A 13 -8.41 17.69 -12.99
CA SER A 13 -9.83 17.57 -13.35
C SER A 13 -10.25 16.13 -13.09
N PRO A 14 -11.36 15.86 -12.39
CA PRO A 14 -11.85 14.51 -12.19
C PRO A 14 -11.97 13.81 -13.56
N TYR A 15 -11.40 12.63 -13.68
CA TYR A 15 -11.64 11.80 -14.86
C TYR A 15 -13.13 11.46 -14.94
N ASP A 16 -13.69 11.39 -16.15
CA ASP A 16 -15.12 11.14 -16.36
C ASP A 16 -15.63 9.88 -15.62
N TYR A 17 -14.79 8.84 -15.56
CA TYR A 17 -15.11 7.58 -14.85
C TYR A 17 -15.18 7.73 -13.31
N LEU A 18 -14.67 8.82 -12.72
CA LEU A 18 -14.81 9.12 -11.29
C LEU A 18 -16.13 9.84 -10.97
N MET A 19 -16.81 10.37 -11.99
CA MET A 19 -18.10 11.04 -11.84
C MET A 19 -19.27 10.06 -11.90
N GLU A 20 -19.03 8.82 -12.33
CA GLU A 20 -20.01 7.74 -12.37
C GLU A 20 -20.18 7.10 -10.98
N PRO A 21 -21.34 6.50 -10.69
CA PRO A 21 -21.52 5.71 -9.48
C PRO A 21 -20.50 4.59 -9.37
N TYR A 22 -19.97 4.35 -8.18
CA TYR A 22 -19.02 3.26 -7.95
C TYR A 22 -19.65 1.91 -8.32
N GLU A 23 -19.04 1.21 -9.28
CA GLU A 23 -19.42 -0.16 -9.60
C GLU A 23 -18.75 -1.14 -8.61
N SER A 24 -19.56 -2.00 -8.01
CA SER A 24 -19.02 -3.06 -7.15
C SER A 24 -18.16 -4.00 -7.99
N ARG A 25 -16.92 -4.22 -7.54
CA ARG A 25 -16.04 -5.17 -8.18
C ARG A 25 -16.58 -6.62 -8.04
N PRO A 26 -16.36 -7.49 -9.05
CA PRO A 26 -16.64 -8.91 -8.92
C PRO A 26 -15.87 -9.53 -7.74
N GLY A 27 -16.47 -10.52 -7.08
CA GLY A 27 -15.76 -11.31 -6.05
C GLY A 27 -14.51 -11.97 -6.66
N GLY A 28 -13.36 -11.83 -6.00
CA GLY A 28 -12.08 -12.37 -6.49
C GLY A 28 -11.35 -11.50 -7.52
N SER A 29 -11.92 -10.36 -7.93
CA SER A 29 -11.25 -9.41 -8.84
C SER A 29 -9.89 -8.93 -8.33
N MET A 30 -9.74 -8.74 -7.01
CA MET A 30 -8.46 -8.31 -6.44
C MET A 30 -7.35 -9.33 -6.64
N THR A 31 -7.66 -10.63 -6.56
CA THR A 31 -6.69 -11.70 -6.80
C THR A 31 -6.38 -11.89 -8.29
N GLU A 32 -7.29 -11.52 -9.19
CA GLU A 32 -7.06 -11.56 -10.64
C GLU A 32 -6.23 -10.36 -11.12
N TYR A 33 -6.61 -9.14 -10.73
CA TYR A 33 -5.94 -7.92 -11.16
C TYR A 33 -4.63 -7.65 -10.40
N TYR A 34 -4.53 -8.13 -9.17
CA TYR A 34 -3.35 -7.98 -8.31
C TYR A 34 -2.91 -9.35 -7.77
N PRO A 35 -2.45 -10.26 -8.64
CA PRO A 35 -2.13 -11.64 -8.24
C PRO A 35 -1.03 -11.69 -7.18
N ASN A 36 -0.10 -10.73 -7.22
CA ASN A 36 1.03 -10.64 -6.31
C ASN A 36 0.71 -9.92 -4.99
N LEU A 37 -0.49 -9.35 -4.84
CA LEU A 37 -0.87 -8.63 -3.62
C LEU A 37 -1.24 -9.57 -2.47
N TYR A 38 -1.77 -10.75 -2.81
CA TYR A 38 -2.24 -11.74 -1.84
C TYR A 38 -1.50 -13.08 -1.90
N PHE A 39 -0.85 -13.37 -3.04
CA PHE A 39 -0.14 -14.63 -3.25
C PHE A 39 1.31 -14.36 -3.68
N GLY A 40 2.23 -15.20 -3.21
CA GLY A 40 3.67 -15.10 -3.46
C GLY A 40 4.48 -14.79 -2.21
N GLU A 41 5.79 -14.60 -2.37
CA GLU A 41 6.72 -14.24 -1.27
C GLU A 41 6.63 -12.76 -0.86
N TRP A 42 5.63 -12.05 -1.38
CA TRP A 42 5.39 -10.64 -1.17
C TRP A 42 4.48 -10.49 0.05
N GLY A 43 5.07 -10.09 1.18
CA GLY A 43 4.37 -10.00 2.46
C GLY A 43 5.33 -9.72 3.61
N PRO A 44 4.82 -9.60 4.85
CA PRO A 44 5.68 -9.40 6.01
C PRO A 44 6.62 -10.60 6.16
N THR A 45 7.91 -10.33 6.31
CA THR A 45 8.90 -11.38 6.61
C THR A 45 8.53 -12.09 7.91
N PRO A 46 8.99 -13.34 8.15
CA PRO A 46 8.76 -14.03 9.42
C PRO A 46 9.14 -13.18 10.65
N LYS A 47 10.22 -12.39 10.56
CA LYS A 47 10.64 -11.46 11.61
C LYS A 47 9.67 -10.30 11.81
N ALA A 48 9.15 -9.73 10.71
CA ALA A 48 8.14 -8.68 10.78
C ALA A 48 6.84 -9.19 11.41
N MET A 49 6.44 -10.44 11.11
CA MET A 49 5.29 -11.08 11.74
C MET A 49 5.51 -11.35 13.23
N GLU A 50 6.71 -11.81 13.62
CA GLU A 50 7.07 -12.01 15.02
C GLU A 50 7.05 -10.70 15.81
N ALA A 51 7.64 -9.64 15.24
CA ALA A 51 7.59 -8.30 15.82
C ALA A 51 6.15 -7.79 15.97
N ALA A 52 5.28 -8.06 14.98
CA ALA A 52 3.89 -7.66 14.99
C ALA A 52 3.03 -8.31 16.09
N ALA A 53 3.55 -9.33 16.79
CA ALA A 53 2.85 -9.98 17.90
C ALA A 53 2.60 -9.02 19.09
N THR A 54 3.33 -7.90 19.18
CA THR A 54 3.12 -6.88 20.21
C THR A 54 3.21 -5.47 19.63
N PRO A 55 2.46 -4.49 20.15
CA PRO A 55 2.56 -3.09 19.69
C PRO A 55 3.98 -2.52 19.78
N SER A 56 4.70 -2.84 20.86
CA SER A 56 6.09 -2.43 21.06
C SER A 56 7.05 -3.13 20.08
N GLY A 57 6.85 -4.42 19.82
CA GLY A 57 7.64 -5.18 18.85
C GLY A 57 7.55 -4.57 17.45
N SER A 58 6.33 -4.26 16.97
CA SER A 58 6.12 -3.55 15.71
C SER A 58 6.89 -2.24 15.66
N PHE A 59 6.76 -1.44 16.72
CA PHE A 59 7.39 -0.13 16.79
C PHE A 59 8.92 -0.21 16.70
N PHE A 60 9.55 -1.06 17.51
CA PHE A 60 11.01 -1.18 17.50
C PHE A 60 11.55 -1.85 16.23
N TYR A 61 10.77 -2.73 15.60
CA TYR A 61 11.17 -3.38 14.35
C TYR A 61 11.19 -2.41 13.17
N PHE A 62 10.19 -1.53 13.05
CA PHE A 62 10.10 -0.58 11.93
C PHE A 62 10.82 0.77 12.19
N MET A 63 11.13 1.11 13.45
CA MET A 63 11.87 2.33 13.78
C MET A 63 13.38 2.11 13.96
N GLN A 64 13.96 1.07 13.35
CA GLN A 64 15.41 0.90 13.39
C GLN A 64 16.08 2.08 12.69
N LEU A 65 16.89 2.83 13.44
CA LEU A 65 17.79 3.84 12.87
C LEU A 65 18.86 3.10 12.06
N GLU A 66 18.84 3.26 10.73
CA GLU A 66 19.98 2.91 9.91
C GLU A 66 21.13 3.86 10.26
N PHE A 67 22.24 3.31 10.75
CA PHE A 67 23.52 4.01 10.91
C PHE A 67 24.48 3.59 9.80
#